data_AF-A0A2V9P6A5-F1
#
_entry.id   AF-A0A2V9P6A5-F1
#
_cell.length_a   1.000
_cell.length_b   1.000
_cell.length_c   1.000
_cell.angle_alpha   90.00
_cell.angle_beta   90.00
_cell.angle_gamma   90.00
#
_symmetry.space_group_name_H-M   'P 1'
#
loop_
_entity.id
_entity.type
_entity.pdbx_description
1 polymer ?
#
loop_
_entity_poly.entity_id
_entity_poly.type
_entity_poly.pdbx_seq_one_letter_code
_entity_poly.pdbx_strand_id
1 'polypeptide(L)'
;MAAGQNRPVYVPHAPGVTPPPVRITNSIVPGEIPPAGATWTKAVNSPPVSVGSMLLLTDGRVLVHSEPNCTGCTGDYATWYTLTPDSTGSYINGTWLKVATLPGTYAPLFFGSAVLPDGKVVVQGGEYNCPNSNCSAVWQSKGALYDPLANTWTATTPPAASNIGDAQSVVLSDGTWMLAQCCAIAFGHGTFPVYYYFDESTLTFTTKSNSSDGKFDDFDE
;
A
#
# COMPACT_ATOMS: atom_id res chain seq x y z
N MET A 1 2.81 -32.33 11.31
CA MET A 1 2.40 -33.42 10.40
C MET A 1 0.92 -33.68 10.64
N ALA A 2 0.05 -33.19 9.75
CA ALA A 2 -1.38 -33.42 9.90
C ALA A 2 -1.71 -34.85 9.46
N ALA A 3 -2.31 -35.64 10.35
CA ALA A 3 -2.81 -36.97 10.03
C ALA A 3 -4.00 -36.82 9.05
N GLY A 4 -3.85 -37.35 7.84
CA GLY A 4 -4.91 -37.33 6.84
C GLY A 4 -6.14 -38.11 7.33
N GLN A 5 -7.29 -37.44 7.37
CA GLN A 5 -8.56 -38.12 7.64
C GLN A 5 -8.98 -38.90 6.39
N ASN A 6 -8.75 -40.21 6.41
CA ASN A 6 -9.21 -41.13 5.39
C ASN A 6 -10.73 -41.34 5.56
N ARG A 7 -11.54 -40.44 4.99
CA ARG A 7 -13.01 -40.58 5.00
C ARG A 7 -13.41 -41.61 3.95
N PRO A 8 -14.21 -42.64 4.29
CA PRO A 8 -14.67 -43.60 3.30
C PRO A 8 -15.54 -42.89 2.26
N VAL A 9 -15.22 -43.11 0.97
CA VAL A 9 -15.99 -42.56 -0.14
C VAL A 9 -17.40 -43.15 -0.08
N TYR A 10 -18.40 -42.28 0.01
CA TYR A 10 -19.79 -42.72 0.04
C TYR A 10 -20.16 -43.30 -1.33
N VAL A 11 -20.45 -44.59 -1.38
CA VAL A 11 -20.87 -45.24 -2.63
C VAL A 11 -22.29 -44.75 -2.97
N PRO A 12 -22.53 -44.18 -4.16
CA PRO A 12 -23.87 -43.73 -4.55
C PRO A 12 -24.86 -44.90 -4.52
N HIS A 13 -26.07 -44.66 -4.00
CA HIS A 13 -27.11 -45.68 -4.01
C HIS A 13 -27.66 -45.89 -5.42
N ALA A 14 -27.91 -47.16 -5.77
CA ALA A 14 -28.56 -47.51 -7.02
C ALA A 14 -30.00 -46.94 -7.06
N PRO A 15 -30.46 -46.34 -8.17
CA PRO A 15 -31.83 -45.85 -8.27
C PRO A 15 -32.85 -46.99 -8.08
N GLY A 16 -33.83 -46.78 -7.21
CA GLY A 16 -34.97 -47.70 -7.02
C GLY A 16 -34.90 -48.64 -5.80
N VAL A 17 -33.83 -48.62 -5.00
CA VAL A 17 -33.80 -49.31 -3.70
C VAL A 17 -34.16 -48.37 -2.56
N THR A 18 -34.92 -48.89 -1.58
CA THR A 18 -35.26 -48.18 -0.35
C THR A 18 -33.99 -47.82 0.41
N PRO A 19 -33.72 -46.54 0.70
CA PRO A 19 -32.55 -46.15 1.46
C PRO A 19 -32.56 -46.81 2.85
N PRO A 20 -31.40 -47.24 3.38
CA PRO A 20 -31.34 -47.72 4.74
C PRO A 20 -31.77 -46.61 5.71
N PRO A 21 -32.46 -46.94 6.81
CA PRO A 21 -32.89 -45.95 7.78
C PRO A 21 -31.66 -45.25 8.38
N VAL A 22 -31.58 -43.93 8.18
CA VAL A 22 -30.54 -43.09 8.78
C VAL A 22 -30.78 -43.04 10.28
N ARG A 23 -29.93 -43.73 11.05
CA ARG A 23 -29.89 -43.56 12.51
C ARG A 23 -29.17 -42.26 12.80
N ILE A 24 -29.93 -41.20 13.09
CA ILE A 24 -29.37 -39.97 13.64
C ILE A 24 -28.97 -40.27 15.09
N THR A 25 -27.69 -40.54 15.32
CA THR A 25 -27.09 -40.52 16.65
C THR A 25 -26.59 -39.11 16.92
N ASN A 26 -26.83 -38.57 18.11
CA ASN A 26 -26.20 -37.31 18.51
C ASN A 26 -24.68 -37.48 18.46
N SER A 27 -24.01 -36.65 17.66
CA SER A 27 -22.55 -36.62 17.61
C SER A 27 -22.01 -36.16 18.95
N ILE A 28 -21.06 -36.91 19.52
CA ILE A 28 -20.31 -36.51 20.73
C ILE A 28 -19.13 -35.61 20.37
N VAL A 29 -18.94 -35.28 19.08
CA VAL A 29 -17.88 -34.38 18.64
C VAL A 29 -18.26 -32.98 19.11
N PRO A 30 -17.42 -32.31 19.93
CA PRO A 30 -17.63 -30.91 20.28
C PRO A 30 -17.81 -30.12 18.99
N GLY A 31 -18.86 -29.30 18.91
CA GLY A 31 -19.04 -28.41 17.78
C GLY A 31 -17.77 -27.58 17.59
N GLU A 32 -17.28 -27.47 16.36
CA GLU A 32 -16.22 -26.53 16.04
C GLU A 32 -16.72 -25.14 16.47
N ILE A 33 -16.15 -24.61 17.55
CA ILE A 33 -16.37 -23.22 17.93
C ILE A 33 -15.55 -22.43 16.90
N PRO A 34 -16.19 -21.73 15.94
CA PRO A 34 -15.42 -20.87 15.06
C PRO A 34 -14.62 -19.91 15.94
N PRO A 35 -13.32 -19.68 15.67
CA PRO A 35 -12.56 -18.71 16.44
C PRO A 35 -13.34 -17.40 16.46
N ALA A 36 -13.47 -16.79 17.65
CA ALA A 36 -14.12 -15.50 17.78
C ALA A 36 -13.54 -14.57 16.71
N GLY A 37 -14.40 -13.99 15.88
CA GLY A 37 -13.97 -13.13 14.78
C GLY A 37 -13.11 -11.98 15.29
N ALA A 38 -12.17 -11.50 14.47
CA ALA A 38 -11.37 -10.34 14.80
C ALA A 38 -12.28 -9.12 15.11
N THR A 39 -12.02 -8.42 16.21
CA THR A 39 -12.75 -7.21 16.59
C THR A 39 -11.89 -5.98 16.40
N TRP A 40 -12.48 -4.90 15.86
CA TRP A 40 -11.84 -3.60 15.83
C TRP A 40 -11.96 -2.92 17.19
N THR A 41 -10.85 -2.39 17.70
CA THR A 41 -10.83 -1.53 18.89
C THR A 41 -10.51 -0.11 18.47
N LYS A 42 -11.32 0.85 18.91
CA LYS A 42 -11.10 2.26 18.60
C LYS A 42 -9.84 2.75 19.32
N ALA A 43 -8.96 3.43 18.59
CA ALA A 43 -7.83 4.14 19.19
C ALA A 43 -8.34 5.29 20.07
N VAL A 44 -7.67 5.51 21.20
CA VAL A 44 -7.99 6.61 22.13
C VAL A 44 -7.64 7.95 21.50
N ASN A 45 -6.48 8.03 20.86
CA ASN A 45 -5.97 9.24 20.23
C ASN A 45 -6.33 9.24 18.73
N SER A 46 -7.26 10.10 18.35
CA SER A 46 -7.63 10.30 16.94
C SER A 46 -6.51 11.02 16.18
N PRO A 47 -6.36 10.78 14.86
CA PRO A 47 -5.40 11.52 14.06
C PRO A 47 -5.71 13.03 14.09
N PRO A 48 -4.69 13.90 14.13
CA PRO A 48 -4.88 15.35 14.17
C PRO A 48 -5.33 15.94 12.82
N VAL A 49 -5.26 15.13 11.76
CA VAL A 49 -5.61 15.47 10.38
C VAL A 49 -6.42 14.34 9.76
N SER A 50 -7.02 14.60 8.62
CA SER A 50 -7.52 13.57 7.71
C SER A 50 -6.31 12.86 7.08
N VAL A 51 -6.35 11.54 7.15
CA VAL A 51 -5.23 10.65 6.80
C VAL A 51 -5.59 9.80 5.60
N GLY A 52 -4.58 9.43 4.82
CA GLY A 52 -4.75 8.51 3.69
C GLY A 52 -3.64 7.47 3.65
N SER A 53 -2.69 7.61 2.74
CA SER A 53 -1.58 6.66 2.58
C SER A 53 -0.85 6.38 3.92
N MET A 54 -0.69 5.10 4.26
CA MET A 54 -0.12 4.63 5.53
C MET A 54 0.94 3.56 5.29
N LEU A 55 2.12 3.72 5.88
CA LEU A 55 3.28 2.85 5.70
C LEU A 55 3.83 2.45 7.08
N LEU A 56 3.93 1.14 7.35
CA LEU A 56 4.55 0.63 8.57
C LEU A 56 6.08 0.72 8.43
N LEU A 57 6.72 1.51 9.29
CA LEU A 57 8.17 1.66 9.34
C LEU A 57 8.83 0.49 10.07
N THR A 58 10.12 0.30 9.81
CA THR A 58 10.93 -0.78 10.41
C THR A 58 11.10 -0.65 11.94
N ASP A 59 10.88 0.55 12.48
CA ASP A 59 10.90 0.84 13.93
C ASP A 59 9.53 0.68 14.62
N GLY A 60 8.51 0.22 13.89
CA GLY A 60 7.17 0.00 14.42
C GLY A 60 6.29 1.25 14.44
N ARG A 61 6.76 2.43 14.02
CA ARG A 61 5.86 3.56 13.77
C ARG A 61 5.08 3.34 12.47
N VAL A 62 3.90 3.93 12.36
CA VAL A 62 3.19 4.05 11.06
C VAL A 62 3.40 5.48 10.56
N LEU A 63 4.04 5.64 9.39
CA LEU A 63 4.14 6.91 8.69
C LEU A 63 2.85 7.12 7.89
N VAL A 64 2.24 8.30 8.02
CA VAL A 64 0.88 8.58 7.56
C VAL A 64 0.85 9.91 6.82
N HIS A 65 0.34 9.89 5.60
CA HIS A 65 0.17 11.07 4.78
C HIS A 65 -1.11 11.83 5.19
N SER A 66 -1.03 13.16 5.27
CA SER A 66 -2.21 14.00 5.47
C SER A 66 -2.95 14.18 4.15
N GLU A 67 -4.14 13.62 4.04
CA GLU A 67 -4.93 13.61 2.80
C GLU A 67 -6.36 14.13 3.09
N PRO A 68 -6.56 15.46 3.12
CA PRO A 68 -7.89 16.03 3.34
C PRO A 68 -8.78 15.99 2.09
N ASN A 69 -8.94 14.81 1.47
CA ASN A 69 -9.71 14.61 0.23
C ASN A 69 -11.20 14.34 0.50
N CYS A 70 -11.83 15.17 1.35
CA CYS A 70 -13.26 15.08 1.63
C CYS A 70 -13.86 16.41 2.10
N THR A 71 -15.18 16.56 2.02
CA THR A 71 -15.89 17.73 2.58
C THR A 71 -15.75 17.75 4.10
N GLY A 72 -15.16 18.83 4.64
CA GLY A 72 -14.93 18.99 6.08
C GLY A 72 -13.68 18.30 6.60
N CYS A 73 -12.90 17.63 5.73
CA CYS A 73 -11.58 17.11 6.08
C CYS A 73 -10.61 18.26 6.39
N THR A 74 -9.63 17.99 7.26
CA THR A 74 -8.60 18.94 7.71
C THR A 74 -7.22 18.38 7.46
N GLY A 75 -6.27 19.20 7.01
CA GLY A 75 -4.91 18.72 6.72
C GLY A 75 -4.21 19.53 5.64
N ASP A 76 -3.06 19.02 5.23
CA ASP A 76 -2.20 19.60 4.19
C ASP A 76 -1.44 18.45 3.48
N TYR A 77 -1.66 18.30 2.17
CA TYR A 77 -1.06 17.27 1.30
C TYR A 77 0.47 17.34 1.19
N ALA A 78 1.13 18.36 1.75
CA ALA A 78 2.58 18.38 1.89
C ALA A 78 3.08 17.72 3.19
N THR A 79 2.17 17.40 4.12
CA THR A 79 2.54 17.04 5.49
C THR A 79 2.31 15.58 5.82
N TRP A 80 3.18 15.07 6.69
CA TRP A 80 3.18 13.68 7.13
C TRP A 80 3.23 13.61 8.66
N TYR A 81 2.72 12.52 9.21
CA TYR A 81 2.66 12.25 10.63
C TYR A 81 3.13 10.82 10.92
N THR A 82 3.63 10.57 12.11
CA THR A 82 3.83 9.21 12.60
C THR A 82 2.86 8.89 13.72
N LEU A 83 2.24 7.71 13.65
CA LEU A 83 1.57 7.05 14.78
C LEU A 83 2.57 6.10 15.44
N THR A 84 2.98 6.43 16.66
CA THR A 84 3.93 5.62 17.45
C THR A 84 3.16 4.71 18.40
N PRO A 85 3.46 3.40 18.47
CA PRO A 85 2.83 2.52 19.43
C PRO A 85 3.26 2.87 20.86
N ASP A 86 2.47 2.47 21.84
CA ASP A 86 2.86 2.55 23.25
C ASP A 86 3.97 1.53 23.58
N SER A 87 4.44 1.53 24.83
CA SER A 87 5.53 0.65 25.29
C SER A 87 5.20 -0.85 25.22
N THR A 88 3.94 -1.23 24.96
CA THR A 88 3.52 -2.62 24.75
C THR A 88 3.45 -3.01 23.28
N GLY A 89 3.73 -2.07 22.36
CA GLY A 89 3.55 -2.25 20.92
C GLY A 89 2.12 -2.01 20.44
N SER A 90 1.22 -1.55 21.32
CA SER A 90 -0.18 -1.28 20.97
C SER A 90 -0.36 0.14 20.42
N TYR A 91 -1.12 0.28 19.34
CA TYR A 91 -1.49 1.59 18.79
C TYR A 91 -2.75 2.19 19.44
N ILE A 92 -3.43 1.49 20.35
CA ILE A 92 -4.67 1.97 21.00
C ILE A 92 -4.40 3.30 21.73
N ASN A 93 -3.30 3.38 22.46
CA ASN A 93 -2.84 4.59 23.14
C ASN A 93 -1.72 5.29 22.37
N GLY A 94 -1.58 4.99 21.07
CA GLY A 94 -0.49 5.49 20.26
C GLY A 94 -0.47 7.02 20.17
N THR A 95 0.70 7.57 19.92
CA THR A 95 0.91 9.02 19.88
C THR A 95 1.14 9.49 18.45
N TRP A 96 0.48 10.60 18.10
CA TRP A 96 0.62 11.23 16.79
C TRP A 96 1.65 12.36 16.87
N LEU A 97 2.57 12.39 15.91
CA LEU A 97 3.56 13.45 15.78
C LEU A 97 3.69 13.88 14.32
N LYS A 98 3.66 15.19 14.06
CA LYS A 98 3.99 15.72 12.73
C LYS A 98 5.48 15.53 12.45
N VAL A 99 5.81 14.96 11.30
CA VAL A 99 7.19 14.82 10.82
C VAL A 99 7.52 15.87 9.77
N ALA A 100 8.69 15.80 9.14
CA ALA A 100 9.09 16.74 8.10
C ALA A 100 8.03 16.87 6.99
N THR A 101 7.86 18.09 6.50
CA THR A 101 7.04 18.43 5.34
C THR A 101 7.80 18.11 4.05
N LEU A 102 7.08 17.69 3.02
CA LEU A 102 7.62 17.51 1.67
C LEU A 102 8.23 18.82 1.13
N PRO A 103 9.28 18.73 0.29
CA PRO A 103 10.00 19.91 -0.19
C PRO A 103 9.24 20.68 -1.27
N GLY A 104 9.40 22.01 -1.28
CA GLY A 104 8.94 22.89 -2.34
C GLY A 104 7.42 22.94 -2.47
N THR A 105 6.90 22.72 -3.68
CA THR A 105 5.46 22.72 -3.99
C THR A 105 4.90 21.31 -4.16
N TYR A 106 5.62 20.31 -3.66
CA TYR A 106 5.23 18.91 -3.77
C TYR A 106 4.24 18.56 -2.67
N ALA A 107 2.98 18.37 -3.07
CA ALA A 107 1.85 18.09 -2.18
C ALA A 107 0.94 17.07 -2.90
N PRO A 108 1.40 15.83 -3.07
CA PRO A 108 0.80 14.87 -3.99
C PRO A 108 -0.50 14.28 -3.46
N LEU A 109 -1.33 13.81 -4.36
CA LEU A 109 -2.40 12.86 -4.09
C LEU A 109 -2.36 11.82 -5.22
N PHE A 110 -2.59 10.54 -4.86
CA PHE A 110 -2.54 9.40 -5.78
C PHE A 110 -1.15 9.18 -6.41
N PHE A 111 -0.20 8.80 -5.55
CA PHE A 111 1.22 8.66 -5.85
C PHE A 111 1.74 7.26 -5.46
N GLY A 112 2.84 6.82 -6.07
CA GLY A 112 3.52 5.59 -5.68
C GLY A 112 4.33 5.79 -4.40
N SER A 113 4.33 4.80 -3.50
CA SER A 113 5.12 4.84 -2.28
C SER A 113 5.65 3.47 -1.84
N ALA A 114 6.79 3.45 -1.15
CA ALA A 114 7.34 2.23 -0.58
C ALA A 114 8.26 2.50 0.61
N VAL A 115 8.33 1.53 1.53
CA VAL A 115 9.41 1.42 2.52
C VAL A 115 10.56 0.61 1.89
N LEU A 116 11.73 1.22 1.79
CA LEU A 116 12.94 0.62 1.22
C LEU A 116 13.62 -0.32 2.24
N PRO A 117 14.51 -1.23 1.78
CA PRO A 117 15.16 -2.22 2.65
C PRO A 117 15.92 -1.63 3.84
N ASP A 118 16.41 -0.40 3.70
CA ASP A 118 17.16 0.31 4.74
C ASP A 118 16.25 1.10 5.71
N GLY A 119 14.92 1.03 5.51
CA GLY A 119 13.91 1.68 6.33
C GLY A 119 13.51 3.08 5.86
N LYS A 120 14.14 3.66 4.84
CA LYS A 120 13.68 4.93 4.26
C LYS A 120 12.38 4.75 3.50
N VAL A 121 11.67 5.85 3.29
CA VAL A 121 10.41 5.84 2.54
C VAL A 121 10.55 6.70 1.31
N VAL A 122 10.25 6.15 0.15
CA VAL A 122 10.21 6.90 -1.11
C VAL A 122 8.76 7.11 -1.52
N VAL A 123 8.47 8.32 -2.01
CA VAL A 123 7.20 8.68 -2.62
C VAL A 123 7.45 9.34 -3.96
N GLN A 124 6.65 9.02 -4.97
CA GLN A 124 6.87 9.50 -6.32
C GLN A 124 5.54 9.68 -7.06
N GLY A 125 5.41 10.84 -7.69
CA GLY A 125 4.30 11.17 -8.58
C GLY A 125 3.15 11.88 -7.90
N GLY A 126 1.95 11.57 -8.35
CA GLY A 126 0.71 12.23 -7.99
C GLY A 126 -0.09 12.53 -9.23
N GLU A 127 -1.23 11.85 -9.39
CA GLU A 127 -2.23 12.24 -10.38
C GLU A 127 -2.63 13.71 -10.14
N TYR A 128 -2.73 14.09 -8.86
CA TYR A 128 -2.99 15.45 -8.41
C TYR A 128 -1.82 16.03 -7.61
N ASN A 129 -1.72 17.36 -7.63
CA ASN A 129 -0.87 18.12 -6.73
C ASN A 129 -1.70 19.25 -6.10
N CYS A 130 -1.62 19.36 -4.77
CA CYS A 130 -2.52 20.15 -3.94
C CYS A 130 -1.82 21.20 -3.05
N PRO A 131 -0.88 22.01 -3.57
CA PRO A 131 -0.17 22.97 -2.74
C PRO A 131 -1.15 24.01 -2.18
N ASN A 132 -1.04 24.29 -0.87
CA ASN A 132 -1.96 25.18 -0.15
C ASN A 132 -3.44 24.77 -0.30
N SER A 133 -3.69 23.46 -0.35
CA SER A 133 -5.03 22.86 -0.52
C SER A 133 -5.73 23.21 -1.84
N ASN A 134 -4.99 23.70 -2.85
CA ASN A 134 -5.51 23.91 -4.20
C ASN A 134 -5.11 22.71 -5.09
N CYS A 135 -6.03 21.75 -5.21
CA CYS A 135 -5.80 20.53 -5.97
C CYS A 135 -6.03 20.72 -7.48
N SER A 136 -5.10 20.22 -8.28
CA SER A 136 -5.23 20.14 -9.73
C SER A 136 -4.66 18.82 -10.23
N ALA A 137 -5.33 18.21 -11.22
CA ALA A 137 -4.80 17.06 -11.92
C ALA A 137 -3.59 17.51 -12.74
N VAL A 138 -2.43 16.91 -12.47
CA VAL A 138 -1.14 17.28 -13.07
C VAL A 138 -0.35 16.11 -13.61
N TRP A 139 -0.66 14.87 -13.20
CA TRP A 139 0.07 13.66 -13.60
C TRP A 139 1.59 13.86 -13.50
N GLN A 140 2.03 14.43 -12.37
CA GLN A 140 3.41 14.90 -12.23
C GLN A 140 4.37 13.76 -11.90
N SER A 141 5.66 14.07 -11.96
CA SER A 141 6.71 13.16 -11.54
C SER A 141 7.60 13.76 -10.47
N LYS A 142 7.09 14.63 -9.59
CA LYS A 142 7.89 15.03 -8.41
C LYS A 142 7.96 13.86 -7.43
N GLY A 143 8.99 13.82 -6.61
CA GLY A 143 9.11 12.81 -5.57
C GLY A 143 10.07 13.21 -4.47
N ALA A 144 10.08 12.42 -3.40
CA ALA A 144 10.97 12.63 -2.27
C ALA A 144 11.27 11.32 -1.54
N LEU A 145 12.46 11.25 -0.95
CA LEU A 145 12.93 10.19 -0.06
C LEU A 145 12.94 10.73 1.38
N TYR A 146 12.20 10.08 2.27
CA TYR A 146 12.17 10.34 3.69
C TYR A 146 13.20 9.47 4.42
N ASP A 147 14.06 10.14 5.18
CA ASP A 147 14.90 9.51 6.18
C ASP A 147 14.21 9.60 7.55
N PRO A 148 13.74 8.47 8.13
CA PRO A 148 13.05 8.47 9.42
C PRO A 148 13.97 8.69 10.63
N LEU A 149 15.29 8.54 10.49
CA LEU A 149 16.28 8.82 11.53
C LEU A 149 16.62 10.30 11.57
N ALA A 150 16.85 10.89 10.40
CA ALA A 150 17.12 12.33 10.28
C ALA A 150 15.84 13.18 10.35
N ASN A 151 14.67 12.58 10.14
CA ASN A 151 13.39 13.26 9.98
C ASN A 151 13.47 14.35 8.90
N THR A 152 13.87 13.96 7.69
CA THR A 152 14.02 14.87 6.55
C THR A 152 13.54 14.23 5.26
N TRP A 153 12.97 15.04 4.38
CA TRP A 153 12.69 14.66 2.99
C TRP A 153 13.74 15.24 2.05
N THR A 154 14.26 14.42 1.14
CA THR A 154 15.15 14.85 0.05
C THR A 154 14.44 14.64 -1.28
N ALA A 155 14.40 15.66 -2.14
CA ALA A 155 13.75 15.54 -3.44
C ALA A 155 14.45 14.49 -4.32
N THR A 156 13.67 13.69 -5.04
CA THR A 156 14.19 12.77 -6.05
C THR A 156 14.39 13.48 -7.38
N THR A 157 15.20 12.88 -8.25
CA THR A 157 15.33 13.28 -9.65
C THR A 157 14.50 12.32 -10.50
N PRO A 158 13.35 12.77 -11.03
CA PRO A 158 12.43 11.86 -11.70
C PRO A 158 12.89 11.40 -13.08
N PRO A 159 12.26 10.33 -13.61
CA PRO A 159 12.47 9.96 -15.00
C PRO A 159 12.02 11.08 -15.94
N ALA A 160 12.80 11.32 -17.00
CA ALA A 160 12.47 12.32 -18.01
C ALA A 160 11.16 11.96 -18.73
N ALA A 161 10.29 12.96 -18.96
CA ALA A 161 9.03 12.81 -19.70
C ALA A 161 8.13 11.67 -19.16
N SER A 162 7.91 11.62 -17.85
CA SER A 162 7.07 10.63 -17.19
C SER A 162 5.82 11.26 -16.59
N ASN A 163 4.70 10.54 -16.67
CA ASN A 163 3.45 10.86 -15.96
C ASN A 163 3.22 9.81 -14.88
N ILE A 164 3.60 10.11 -13.64
CA ILE A 164 3.47 9.16 -12.53
C ILE A 164 2.25 9.56 -11.71
N GLY A 165 1.07 9.06 -12.08
CA GLY A 165 -0.16 9.15 -11.28
C GLY A 165 -0.70 7.73 -11.08
N ASP A 166 -1.38 7.48 -9.96
CA ASP A 166 -1.92 6.15 -9.60
C ASP A 166 -0.93 5.02 -9.86
N ALA A 167 0.32 5.26 -9.48
CA ALA A 167 1.41 4.42 -9.92
C ALA A 167 1.58 3.20 -9.02
N GLN A 168 1.33 2.01 -9.57
CA GLN A 168 1.69 0.75 -8.91
C GLN A 168 3.19 0.74 -8.64
N SER A 169 3.55 0.11 -7.53
CA SER A 169 4.95 -0.06 -7.23
C SER A 169 5.19 -1.28 -6.36
N VAL A 170 6.42 -1.78 -6.40
CA VAL A 170 6.82 -2.95 -5.61
C VAL A 170 8.31 -2.84 -5.28
N VAL A 171 8.68 -3.25 -4.06
CA VAL A 171 10.07 -3.48 -3.72
C VAL A 171 10.42 -4.91 -4.11
N LEU A 172 11.35 -5.07 -5.05
CA LEU A 172 11.80 -6.36 -5.56
C LEU A 172 12.65 -7.08 -4.50
N SER A 173 12.88 -8.38 -4.71
CA SER A 173 13.65 -9.22 -3.78
C SER A 173 15.10 -8.78 -3.59
N ASP A 174 15.65 -8.05 -4.55
CA ASP A 174 17.01 -7.46 -4.48
C ASP A 174 17.02 -6.09 -3.77
N GLY A 175 15.86 -5.60 -3.34
CA GLY A 175 15.69 -4.32 -2.66
C GLY A 175 15.41 -3.14 -3.58
N THR A 176 15.41 -3.35 -4.90
CA THR A 176 15.12 -2.29 -5.87
C THR A 176 13.64 -1.92 -5.82
N TRP A 177 13.33 -0.63 -5.73
CA TRP A 177 11.96 -0.17 -5.91
C TRP A 177 11.64 -0.04 -7.40
N MET A 178 10.69 -0.84 -7.86
CA MET A 178 10.11 -0.77 -9.20
C MET A 178 8.83 0.05 -9.15
N LEU A 179 8.73 1.05 -10.02
CA LEU A 179 7.63 1.99 -10.10
C LEU A 179 7.07 2.03 -11.52
N ALA A 180 5.76 1.85 -11.63
CA ALA A 180 5.05 1.98 -12.88
C ALA A 180 4.88 3.44 -13.31
N GLN A 181 4.74 3.63 -14.61
CA GLN A 181 4.09 4.81 -15.16
C GLN A 181 2.70 4.38 -15.61
N CYS A 182 1.64 4.79 -14.90
CA CYS A 182 0.31 4.53 -15.41
C CYS A 182 0.18 5.11 -16.80
N CYS A 183 -0.56 4.38 -17.62
CA CYS A 183 -1.24 4.94 -18.76
C CYS A 183 -0.22 5.44 -19.81
N ALA A 184 0.99 4.88 -19.83
CA ALA A 184 2.07 5.34 -20.68
C ALA A 184 1.72 5.20 -22.16
N ILE A 185 0.97 4.16 -22.54
CA ILE A 185 0.46 4.01 -23.91
C ILE A 185 -0.64 5.04 -24.16
N ALA A 186 -1.58 5.22 -23.22
CA ALA A 186 -2.68 6.16 -23.36
C ALA A 186 -2.21 7.62 -23.52
N PHE A 187 -1.13 8.01 -22.84
CA PHE A 187 -0.52 9.34 -22.96
C PHE A 187 0.48 9.45 -24.12
N GLY A 188 0.82 8.36 -24.81
CA GLY A 188 1.78 8.35 -25.91
C GLY A 188 3.25 8.42 -25.48
N HIS A 189 3.56 8.02 -24.25
CA HIS A 189 4.92 7.95 -23.69
C HIS A 189 5.60 6.60 -24.04
N GLY A 190 4.85 5.62 -24.54
CA GLY A 190 5.36 4.33 -24.97
C GLY A 190 4.43 3.62 -25.97
N THR A 191 4.94 2.55 -26.58
CA THR A 191 4.12 1.59 -27.38
C THR A 191 3.82 0.31 -26.60
N PHE A 192 4.33 0.24 -25.38
CA PHE A 192 4.18 -0.80 -24.39
C PHE A 192 4.20 -0.10 -23.02
N PRO A 193 3.71 -0.77 -21.96
CA PRO A 193 3.69 -0.16 -20.64
C PRO A 193 5.08 0.18 -20.10
N VAL A 194 5.20 1.25 -19.32
CA VAL A 194 6.50 1.80 -18.89
C VAL A 194 6.69 1.66 -17.39
N TYR A 195 7.89 1.25 -16.97
CA TYR A 195 8.27 1.21 -15.56
C TYR A 195 9.76 1.52 -15.36
N TYR A 196 10.07 1.91 -14.12
CA TYR A 196 11.36 2.42 -13.71
C TYR A 196 11.90 1.67 -12.50
N TYR A 197 13.23 1.55 -12.40
CA TYR A 197 13.92 1.17 -11.17
C TYR A 197 14.53 2.40 -10.52
N PHE A 198 14.31 2.54 -9.21
CA PHE A 198 14.88 3.61 -8.40
C PHE A 198 16.28 3.25 -7.89
N ASP A 199 17.22 4.19 -8.00
CA ASP A 199 18.54 4.14 -7.40
C ASP A 199 18.59 5.14 -6.23
N GLU A 200 18.63 4.61 -5.01
CA GLU A 200 18.63 5.42 -3.78
C GLU A 200 19.91 6.25 -3.62
N SER A 201 21.05 5.77 -4.13
CA SER A 201 22.34 6.44 -3.94
C SER A 201 22.45 7.74 -4.74
N THR A 202 21.76 7.80 -5.88
CA THR A 202 21.71 8.96 -6.76
C THR A 202 20.36 9.69 -6.72
N LEU A 203 19.35 9.09 -6.08
CA LEU A 203 17.95 9.53 -6.06
C LEU A 203 17.33 9.63 -7.47
N THR A 204 17.78 8.79 -8.41
CA THR A 204 17.35 8.83 -9.82
C THR A 204 16.59 7.55 -10.21
N PHE A 205 15.95 7.59 -11.38
CA PHE A 205 15.24 6.45 -11.96
C PHE A 205 15.84 6.02 -13.30
N THR A 206 15.87 4.72 -13.54
CA THR A 206 16.28 4.12 -14.82
C THR A 206 15.09 3.41 -15.45
N THR A 207 14.77 3.71 -16.72
CA THR A 207 13.75 2.98 -17.48
C THR A 207 14.22 1.54 -17.72
N LYS A 208 13.35 0.58 -17.40
CA LYS A 208 13.66 -0.85 -17.56
C LYS A 208 12.68 -1.58 -18.47
N SER A 209 11.57 -0.95 -18.80
CA SER A 209 10.56 -1.51 -19.69
C SER A 209 11.06 -1.71 -21.12
N ASN A 210 10.57 -2.76 -21.77
CA ASN A 210 10.76 -3.03 -23.19
C ASN A 210 9.53 -3.72 -23.79
N SER A 211 9.44 -3.77 -25.13
CA SER A 211 8.29 -4.32 -25.85
C SER A 211 8.04 -5.83 -25.67
N SER A 212 8.97 -6.55 -25.05
CA SER A 212 8.82 -7.98 -24.72
C SER A 212 8.43 -8.24 -23.26
N ASP A 213 8.27 -7.20 -22.44
CA ASP A 213 7.78 -7.34 -21.07
C ASP A 213 6.26 -7.59 -21.08
N GLY A 214 5.85 -8.79 -20.68
CA GLY A 214 4.47 -9.27 -20.90
C GLY A 214 3.58 -9.37 -19.66
N LYS A 215 3.89 -8.66 -18.57
CA LYS A 215 3.21 -8.86 -17.27
C LYS A 215 2.72 -7.59 -16.56
N PHE A 216 2.82 -6.44 -17.20
CA PHE A 216 2.35 -5.18 -16.64
C PHE A 216 1.22 -4.64 -17.53
N ASP A 217 0.14 -4.15 -16.93
CA ASP A 217 -1.00 -3.56 -17.62
C ASP A 217 -0.85 -2.03 -17.64
N ASP A 218 -1.20 -1.38 -18.74
CA ASP A 218 -1.09 0.08 -18.88
C ASP A 218 -2.12 0.83 -18.01
N PHE A 219 -3.21 0.16 -17.61
CA PHE A 219 -4.33 0.76 -16.86
C PHE A 219 -4.55 0.15 -15.47
N ASP A 220 -3.54 -0.54 -14.92
CA ASP A 220 -3.59 -0.82 -13.49
C ASP A 220 -3.46 0.53 -12.78
N GLU A 221 -4.25 0.76 -11.72
CA GLU A 221 -4.25 1.94 -10.82
C GLU A 221 -4.18 1.43 -9.37
#